data_AF-A0A8H9MEK7-F1
#
_entry.id   AF-A0A8H9MEK7-F1
#
_cell.length_a   1.000
_cell.length_b   1.000
_cell.length_c   1.000
_cell.angle_alpha   90.00
_cell.angle_beta   90.00
_cell.angle_gamma   90.00
#
_symmetry.space_group_name_H-M   'P 1'
#
loop_
_entity.id
_entity.type
_entity.pdbx_description
1 polymer ?
#
loop_
_entity_poly.entity_id
_entity_poly.type
_entity_poly.pdbx_seq_one_letter_code
_entity_poly.pdbx_strand_id
1 'polypeptide(L)'
;MPEVVDVLQLSRDGRSAVDGLEFTAIDFETTALHPGHIIELAAVRTTADGTVLGELSTLVNPGPGIPSGPVRVHGITRRELDSAPTLPEAFAFFADLFSGSVLVAHNLAFEARFLRRELERYGLRLGALPGVCTLTTARSTLQLPNYRLATVSSSLGLTDFSAHTALGDARACAQVVTTLVRAHGLRLNEQPVFAPLPRLPKTRALTPRQVPTMSPVWTAELPERIAVTTTSADPVLEEAYLELLGNALADRHISADEGAALTRLAAEAGLTREDLHRIHTGFVQGMQAVAEADGILTTEEVADLRTVAAALDVPDLVAELRPTEQAERPTRVLVLGRGADADELRAAVLMQGLQLAKNLTASVTHLVACPDVPASETRLRRAAELRVPVLDSRTARARLGLAEPAAPVPPPRVPVPATAQMPATPAPPAVPAPRQGPAVWGGRVVTALGLVLVFVAAVAEFGGAPLSAGLMFFVLGTGIAIGGWYLGERWRVRSS
;
A
#
# COMPACT_ATOMS: atom_id res chain seq x y z
N MET A 1 11.72 -13.44 0.08
CA MET A 1 11.52 -12.24 0.93
C MET A 1 10.50 -12.63 1.97
N PRO A 2 10.61 -12.23 3.25
CA PRO A 2 9.65 -12.69 4.25
C PRO A 2 8.24 -12.19 3.89
N GLU A 3 7.25 -13.06 4.04
CA GLU A 3 5.84 -12.69 3.90
C GLU A 3 5.49 -11.64 4.96
N VAL A 4 4.51 -10.77 4.67
CA VAL A 4 3.96 -9.84 5.66
C VAL A 4 3.19 -10.60 6.75
N VAL A 5 2.90 -11.87 6.51
CA VAL A 5 2.14 -12.74 7.39
C VAL A 5 2.86 -14.07 7.54
N ASP A 6 3.10 -14.51 8.78
CA ASP A 6 3.52 -15.87 9.10
C ASP A 6 2.25 -16.72 9.24
N VAL A 7 1.98 -17.57 8.24
CA VAL A 7 0.74 -18.35 8.19
C VAL A 7 0.78 -19.51 9.20
N LEU A 8 -0.14 -19.44 10.17
CA LEU A 8 -0.43 -20.48 11.15
C LEU A 8 -1.60 -21.34 10.67
N GLN A 9 -1.65 -22.58 11.18
CA GLN A 9 -2.71 -23.52 10.86
C GLN A 9 -3.53 -23.83 12.11
N LEU A 10 -4.86 -23.82 11.94
CA LEU A 10 -5.80 -24.35 12.91
C LEU A 10 -6.11 -25.81 12.58
N SER A 11 -5.90 -26.71 13.54
CA SER A 11 -6.21 -28.12 13.39
C SER A 11 -6.61 -28.76 14.72
N ARG A 12 -7.22 -29.94 14.67
CA ARG A 12 -7.58 -30.70 15.89
C ARG A 12 -6.35 -31.17 16.66
N ASP A 13 -5.24 -31.40 15.96
CA ASP A 13 -3.96 -31.85 16.53
C ASP A 13 -3.05 -30.66 16.92
N GLY A 14 -3.56 -29.42 16.83
CA GLY A 14 -2.83 -28.22 17.20
C GLY A 14 -2.39 -28.27 18.66
N ARG A 15 -1.16 -27.85 18.92
CA ARG A 15 -0.52 -27.95 20.25
C ARG A 15 -0.59 -26.66 21.07
N SER A 16 -0.92 -25.55 20.43
CA SER A 16 -0.98 -24.24 21.09
C SER A 16 -2.41 -23.87 21.42
N ALA A 17 -2.64 -23.51 22.68
CA ALA A 17 -3.95 -23.07 23.14
C ALA A 17 -4.32 -21.75 22.48
N VAL A 18 -5.60 -21.61 22.18
CA VAL A 18 -6.23 -20.38 21.65
C VAL A 18 -6.87 -19.55 22.74
N ASP A 19 -7.00 -20.09 23.96
CA ASP A 19 -7.57 -19.39 25.11
C ASP A 19 -6.72 -18.16 25.45
N GLY A 20 -7.38 -17.00 25.56
CA GLY A 20 -6.72 -15.73 25.81
C GLY A 20 -6.05 -15.10 24.58
N LEU A 21 -6.13 -15.73 23.39
CA LEU A 21 -5.75 -15.08 22.15
C LEU A 21 -6.88 -14.20 21.62
N GLU A 22 -6.48 -13.19 20.87
CA GLU A 22 -7.37 -12.32 20.13
C GLU A 22 -7.09 -12.51 18.64
N PHE A 23 -8.15 -12.44 17.85
CA PHE A 23 -8.14 -12.55 16.40
C PHE A 23 -8.58 -11.21 15.81
N THR A 24 -8.01 -10.82 14.67
CA THR A 24 -8.46 -9.65 13.93
C THR A 24 -8.77 -10.08 12.51
N ALA A 25 -10.05 -10.26 12.23
CA ALA A 25 -10.53 -10.58 10.91
C ALA A 25 -10.46 -9.33 10.03
N ILE A 26 -9.92 -9.47 8.83
CA ILE A 26 -9.86 -8.40 7.83
C ILE A 26 -10.50 -8.85 6.53
N ASP A 27 -10.94 -7.85 5.78
CA ASP A 27 -11.34 -7.97 4.40
C ASP A 27 -11.08 -6.63 3.67
N PHE A 28 -10.85 -6.68 2.36
CA PHE A 28 -10.55 -5.52 1.53
C PHE A 28 -11.36 -5.55 0.23
N GLU A 29 -11.93 -4.40 -0.13
CA GLU A 29 -12.35 -4.16 -1.51
C GLU A 29 -11.20 -3.58 -2.32
N THR A 30 -11.08 -4.02 -3.58
CA THR A 30 -9.95 -3.67 -4.43
C THR A 30 -10.39 -3.22 -5.82
N THR A 31 -9.57 -2.38 -6.46
CA THR A 31 -9.86 -1.91 -7.82
C THR A 31 -9.78 -3.00 -8.89
N ALA A 32 -9.02 -4.07 -8.63
CA ALA A 32 -8.83 -5.23 -9.50
C ALA A 32 -8.09 -6.34 -8.74
N LEU A 33 -8.13 -7.56 -9.27
CA LEU A 33 -7.51 -8.75 -8.68
C LEU A 33 -5.96 -8.70 -8.68
N HIS A 34 -5.35 -8.23 -9.77
CA HIS A 34 -3.92 -7.91 -9.87
C HIS A 34 -3.60 -7.23 -11.22
N PRO A 35 -2.88 -6.08 -11.26
CA PRO A 35 -2.50 -5.21 -10.15
C PRO A 35 -3.73 -4.43 -9.66
N GLY A 36 -3.80 -4.10 -8.37
CA GLY A 36 -4.91 -3.32 -7.83
C GLY A 36 -4.51 -2.47 -6.64
N HIS A 37 -5.47 -1.69 -6.16
CA HIS A 37 -5.39 -0.84 -4.98
C HIS A 37 -6.51 -1.18 -4.00
N ILE A 38 -6.22 -1.09 -2.70
CA ILE A 38 -7.25 -1.19 -1.66
C ILE A 38 -8.09 0.09 -1.69
N ILE A 39 -9.41 -0.07 -1.76
CA ILE A 39 -10.40 1.04 -1.83
C ILE A 39 -11.45 0.99 -0.73
N GLU A 40 -11.58 -0.14 -0.05
CA GLU A 40 -12.19 -0.26 1.27
C GLU A 40 -11.31 -1.18 2.10
N LEU A 41 -11.19 -0.89 3.39
CA LEU A 41 -10.60 -1.81 4.35
C LEU A 41 -11.46 -1.93 5.58
N ALA A 42 -11.58 -3.14 6.09
CA ALA A 42 -12.32 -3.45 7.30
C ALA A 42 -11.55 -4.40 8.22
N ALA A 43 -11.74 -4.23 9.52
CA ALA A 43 -11.17 -5.06 10.56
C ALA A 43 -12.17 -5.26 11.71
N VAL A 44 -12.26 -6.48 12.20
CA VAL A 44 -13.07 -6.87 13.36
C VAL A 44 -12.18 -7.65 14.31
N ARG A 45 -11.89 -7.06 15.47
CA ARG A 45 -11.10 -7.70 16.53
C ARG A 45 -12.02 -8.42 17.49
N THR A 46 -11.75 -9.69 17.73
CA THR A 46 -12.49 -10.54 18.67
C THR A 46 -11.55 -11.29 19.58
N THR A 47 -12.00 -11.63 20.78
CA THR A 47 -11.40 -12.71 21.58
C THR A 47 -11.69 -14.06 20.93
N ALA A 48 -10.94 -15.11 21.32
CA ALA A 48 -11.16 -16.48 20.85
C ALA A 48 -12.57 -17.03 21.12
N ASP A 49 -13.29 -16.49 22.12
CA ASP A 49 -14.67 -16.87 22.41
C ASP A 49 -15.70 -16.15 21.51
N GLY A 50 -15.27 -15.20 20.67
CA GLY A 50 -16.11 -14.43 19.75
C GLY A 50 -16.55 -13.07 20.27
N THR A 51 -16.15 -12.65 21.46
CA THR A 51 -16.49 -11.31 21.97
C THR A 51 -15.80 -10.23 21.12
N VAL A 52 -16.59 -9.33 20.54
CA VAL A 52 -16.07 -8.22 19.72
C VAL A 52 -15.44 -7.15 20.63
N LEU A 53 -14.16 -6.88 20.40
CA LEU A 53 -13.37 -5.88 21.12
C LEU A 53 -13.32 -4.53 20.39
N GLY A 54 -13.48 -4.55 19.08
CA GLY A 54 -13.53 -3.37 18.25
C GLY A 54 -13.68 -3.70 16.78
N GLU A 55 -14.23 -2.76 16.03
CA GLU A 55 -14.38 -2.88 14.59
C GLU A 55 -14.11 -1.53 13.93
N LEU A 56 -13.67 -1.58 12.69
CA LEU A 56 -13.37 -0.41 11.89
C LEU A 56 -13.60 -0.77 10.41
N SER A 57 -14.26 0.12 9.67
CA SER A 57 -14.27 0.08 8.21
C SER A 57 -14.21 1.50 7.67
N THR A 58 -13.44 1.69 6.60
CA THR A 58 -13.37 2.98 5.91
C THR A 58 -13.00 2.78 4.44
N LEU A 59 -13.41 3.75 3.61
CA LEU A 59 -12.94 3.85 2.24
C LEU A 59 -11.49 4.31 2.20
N VAL A 60 -10.79 4.00 1.12
CA VAL A 60 -9.39 4.37 0.92
C VAL A 60 -9.22 5.04 -0.43
N ASN A 61 -8.64 6.23 -0.44
CA ASN A 61 -8.28 6.92 -1.66
C ASN A 61 -7.07 6.24 -2.31
N PRO A 62 -7.22 5.62 -3.51
CA PRO A 62 -6.12 4.93 -4.17
C PRO A 62 -5.15 5.91 -4.84
N GLY A 63 -5.53 7.18 -4.98
CA GLY A 63 -4.75 8.25 -5.58
C GLY A 63 -5.39 8.87 -6.84
N PRO A 64 -4.78 9.94 -7.38
CA PRO A 64 -5.26 10.60 -8.59
C PRO A 64 -5.26 9.65 -9.79
N GLY A 65 -6.32 9.68 -10.60
CA GLY A 65 -6.39 8.94 -11.88
C GLY A 65 -6.68 7.44 -11.79
N ILE A 66 -6.62 6.83 -10.61
CA ILE A 66 -6.91 5.40 -10.41
C ILE A 66 -8.42 5.12 -10.36
N PRO A 67 -9.02 4.37 -11.30
CA PRO A 67 -10.45 4.10 -11.28
C PRO A 67 -10.84 3.29 -10.03
N SER A 68 -12.11 3.38 -9.63
CA SER A 68 -12.64 2.63 -8.48
C SER A 68 -12.76 1.13 -8.74
N GLY A 69 -12.39 0.63 -9.93
CA GLY A 69 -12.62 -0.76 -10.30
C GLY A 69 -14.09 -1.05 -10.60
N PRO A 70 -14.51 -2.32 -10.51
CA PRO A 70 -15.84 -2.76 -10.87
C PRO A 70 -16.89 -2.33 -9.82
N VAL A 71 -17.39 -1.09 -9.94
CA VAL A 71 -18.41 -0.49 -9.03
C VAL A 71 -19.59 -1.42 -8.75
N ARG A 72 -20.03 -2.21 -9.74
CA ARG A 72 -21.13 -3.18 -9.62
C ARG A 72 -20.87 -4.36 -8.68
N VAL A 73 -19.63 -4.56 -8.23
CA VAL A 73 -19.26 -5.63 -7.29
C VAL A 73 -19.30 -5.10 -5.86
N HIS A 74 -18.64 -3.98 -5.60
CA HIS A 74 -18.44 -3.44 -4.25
C HIS A 74 -19.26 -2.18 -3.93
N GLY A 75 -20.00 -1.64 -4.89
CA GLY A 75 -20.83 -0.41 -4.76
C GLY A 75 -20.05 0.91 -4.69
N ILE A 76 -18.73 0.87 -4.51
CA ILE A 76 -17.87 2.06 -4.32
C ILE A 76 -17.66 2.84 -5.61
N THR A 77 -18.04 4.13 -5.63
CA THR A 77 -17.78 5.04 -6.75
C THR A 77 -16.49 5.83 -6.59
N ARG A 78 -15.88 6.24 -7.71
CA ARG A 78 -14.69 7.11 -7.71
C ARG A 78 -14.89 8.40 -6.90
N ARG A 79 -16.08 8.99 -6.95
CA ARG A 79 -16.41 10.24 -6.23
C ARG A 79 -16.29 10.08 -4.71
N GLU A 80 -16.66 8.91 -4.18
CA GLU A 80 -16.54 8.64 -2.74
C GLU A 80 -15.08 8.52 -2.32
N LEU A 81 -14.25 7.89 -3.17
CA LEU A 81 -12.83 7.69 -2.93
C LEU A 81 -12.01 8.98 -2.92
N ASP A 82 -12.39 10.00 -3.70
CA ASP A 82 -11.65 11.26 -3.78
C ASP A 82 -11.56 11.99 -2.42
N SER A 83 -12.59 11.83 -1.59
CA SER A 83 -12.65 12.42 -0.25
C SER A 83 -12.15 11.50 0.86
N ALA A 84 -11.92 10.22 0.56
CA ALA A 84 -11.50 9.19 1.51
C ALA A 84 -10.07 9.44 2.03
N PRO A 85 -9.71 8.90 3.22
CA PRO A 85 -8.34 8.90 3.70
C PRO A 85 -7.43 8.09 2.76
N THR A 86 -6.15 8.43 2.71
CA THR A 86 -5.12 7.59 2.07
C THR A 86 -4.85 6.34 2.91
N LEU A 87 -4.24 5.32 2.32
CA LEU A 87 -3.91 4.10 3.04
C LEU A 87 -3.07 4.34 4.31
N PRO A 88 -1.99 5.15 4.34
CA PRO A 88 -1.25 5.39 5.58
C PRO A 88 -2.09 6.03 6.70
N GLU A 89 -3.01 6.93 6.32
CA GLU A 89 -3.92 7.58 7.26
C GLU A 89 -4.91 6.58 7.86
N ALA A 90 -5.48 5.70 7.03
CA ALA A 90 -6.37 4.64 7.47
C ALA A 90 -5.62 3.57 8.29
N PHE A 91 -4.45 3.14 7.82
CA PHE A 91 -3.63 2.10 8.43
C PHE A 91 -3.17 2.48 9.84
N ALA A 92 -2.97 3.76 10.14
CA ALA A 92 -2.63 4.24 11.48
C ALA A 92 -3.67 3.84 12.56
N PHE A 93 -4.94 3.68 12.18
CA PHE A 93 -5.99 3.22 13.08
C PHE A 93 -6.11 1.69 13.08
N PHE A 94 -5.91 1.06 11.92
CA PHE A 94 -5.93 -0.40 11.79
C PHE A 94 -4.80 -1.08 12.54
N ALA A 95 -3.62 -0.46 12.61
CA ALA A 95 -2.48 -0.96 13.37
C ALA A 95 -2.81 -1.21 14.85
N ASP A 96 -3.72 -0.42 15.44
CA ASP A 96 -4.16 -0.64 16.82
C ASP A 96 -4.97 -1.94 16.95
N LEU A 97 -5.77 -2.29 15.94
CA LEU A 97 -6.54 -3.53 15.92
C LEU A 97 -5.65 -4.76 15.70
N PHE A 98 -4.58 -4.65 14.90
CA PHE A 98 -3.62 -5.74 14.66
C PHE A 98 -2.67 -6.02 15.84
N SER A 99 -2.45 -5.04 16.71
CA SER A 99 -1.42 -5.15 17.74
C SER A 99 -1.77 -6.25 18.75
N GLY A 100 -0.96 -7.32 18.78
CA GLY A 100 -1.11 -8.44 19.72
C GLY A 100 -2.23 -9.42 19.37
N SER A 101 -2.74 -9.39 18.14
CA SER A 101 -3.77 -10.31 17.66
C SER A 101 -3.30 -11.15 16.47
N VAL A 102 -3.91 -12.31 16.28
CA VAL A 102 -3.71 -13.16 15.10
C VAL A 102 -4.55 -12.61 13.96
N LEU A 103 -3.93 -12.28 12.84
CA LEU A 103 -4.63 -11.80 11.66
C LEU A 103 -5.48 -12.93 11.07
N VAL A 104 -6.72 -12.65 10.70
CA VAL A 104 -7.60 -13.63 10.08
C VAL A 104 -8.15 -13.06 8.80
N ALA A 105 -8.18 -13.85 7.75
CA ALA A 105 -8.91 -13.50 6.54
C ALA A 105 -9.42 -14.77 5.88
N HIS A 106 -10.44 -14.62 5.03
CA HIS A 106 -10.98 -15.79 4.36
C HIS A 106 -9.97 -16.35 3.36
N ASN A 107 -9.38 -15.50 2.54
CA ASN A 107 -8.31 -15.87 1.61
C ASN A 107 -7.00 -15.12 1.94
N LEU A 108 -6.44 -15.36 3.13
CA LEU A 108 -5.31 -14.59 3.68
C LEU A 108 -4.15 -14.27 2.73
N ALA A 109 -3.83 -15.13 1.77
CA ALA A 109 -2.80 -14.86 0.76
C ALA A 109 -3.17 -13.68 -0.16
N PHE A 110 -4.46 -13.51 -0.47
CA PHE A 110 -5.01 -12.35 -1.17
C PHE A 110 -4.83 -11.09 -0.33
N GLU A 111 -5.42 -11.01 0.87
CA GLU A 111 -5.36 -9.77 1.67
C GLU A 111 -3.91 -9.41 2.04
N ALA A 112 -3.10 -10.39 2.44
CA ALA A 112 -1.69 -10.16 2.78
C ALA A 112 -0.88 -9.58 1.60
N ARG A 113 -1.15 -10.01 0.35
CA ARG A 113 -0.45 -9.47 -0.82
C ARG A 113 -0.83 -8.02 -1.07
N PHE A 114 -2.12 -7.70 -0.95
CA PHE A 114 -2.65 -6.35 -1.17
C PHE A 114 -2.10 -5.40 -0.12
N LEU A 115 -2.19 -5.79 1.15
CA LEU A 115 -1.65 -5.02 2.26
C LEU A 115 -0.15 -4.77 2.08
N ARG A 116 0.62 -5.82 1.74
CA ARG A 116 2.06 -5.70 1.48
C ARG A 116 2.34 -4.68 0.37
N ARG A 117 1.69 -4.85 -0.79
CA ARG A 117 1.94 -4.01 -1.97
C ARG A 117 1.59 -2.55 -1.68
N GLU A 118 0.44 -2.33 -1.05
CA GLU A 118 -0.01 -0.98 -0.69
C GLU A 118 0.97 -0.32 0.30
N LEU A 119 1.40 -1.02 1.35
CA LEU A 119 2.40 -0.49 2.29
C LEU A 119 3.76 -0.20 1.61
N GLU A 120 4.20 -1.07 0.70
CA GLU A 120 5.44 -0.88 -0.07
C GLU A 120 5.41 0.40 -0.92
N ARG A 121 4.25 0.77 -1.50
CA ARG A 121 4.09 2.02 -2.27
C ARG A 121 4.38 3.26 -1.41
N TYR A 122 4.08 3.20 -0.12
CA TYR A 122 4.33 4.27 0.84
C TYR A 122 5.67 4.12 1.59
N GLY A 123 6.51 3.14 1.22
CA GLY A 123 7.77 2.86 1.90
C GLY A 123 7.61 2.32 3.33
N LEU A 124 6.40 1.84 3.68
CA LEU A 124 6.10 1.23 4.96
C LEU A 124 6.46 -0.25 4.94
N ARG A 125 6.98 -0.75 6.07
CA ARG A 125 7.30 -2.17 6.25
C ARG A 125 6.72 -2.64 7.57
N LEU A 126 6.15 -3.84 7.55
CA LEU A 126 5.71 -4.56 8.74
C LEU A 126 6.63 -5.73 9.00
N GLY A 127 6.78 -6.10 10.27
CA GLY A 127 7.21 -7.45 10.62
C GLY A 127 6.14 -8.46 10.19
N ALA A 128 6.52 -9.73 10.09
CA ALA A 128 5.56 -10.78 9.81
C ALA A 128 4.50 -10.82 10.94
N LEU A 129 3.23 -10.81 10.54
CA LEU A 129 2.10 -10.92 11.44
C LEU A 129 1.64 -12.37 11.51
N PRO A 130 1.38 -12.95 12.69
CA PRO A 130 0.83 -14.29 12.76
C PRO A 130 -0.57 -14.27 12.14
N GLY A 131 -0.86 -15.17 11.19
CA GLY A 131 -2.13 -15.14 10.48
C GLY A 131 -2.76 -16.51 10.23
N VAL A 132 -4.09 -16.56 10.17
CA VAL A 132 -4.89 -17.77 9.90
C VAL A 132 -5.79 -17.53 8.70
N CYS A 133 -5.77 -18.48 7.76
CA CYS A 133 -6.64 -18.48 6.59
C CYS A 133 -7.87 -19.37 6.85
N THR A 134 -9.07 -18.78 6.87
CA THR A 134 -10.29 -19.56 7.15
C THR A 134 -10.71 -20.44 5.98
N LEU A 135 -10.38 -20.08 4.74
CA LEU A 135 -10.57 -20.93 3.56
C LEU A 135 -9.81 -22.27 3.68
N THR A 136 -8.51 -22.21 3.99
CA THR A 136 -7.69 -23.43 4.14
C THR A 136 -8.12 -24.23 5.36
N THR A 137 -8.48 -23.55 6.44
CA THR A 137 -8.97 -24.19 7.67
C THR A 137 -10.28 -24.93 7.40
N ALA A 138 -11.24 -24.27 6.73
CA ALA A 138 -12.51 -24.88 6.34
C ALA A 138 -12.31 -26.07 5.41
N ARG A 139 -11.44 -25.98 4.40
CA ARG A 139 -11.07 -27.09 3.49
C ARG A 139 -10.56 -28.34 4.22
N SER A 140 -9.83 -28.14 5.31
CA SER A 140 -9.30 -29.25 6.11
C SER A 140 -10.28 -29.80 7.16
N THR A 141 -11.35 -29.06 7.48
CA THR A 141 -12.23 -29.36 8.62
C THR A 141 -13.64 -29.76 8.21
N LEU A 142 -14.15 -29.18 7.12
CA LEU A 142 -15.53 -29.32 6.65
C LEU A 142 -15.54 -30.04 5.30
N GLN A 143 -16.67 -30.64 4.94
CA GLN A 143 -16.92 -31.20 3.62
C GLN A 143 -18.05 -30.41 2.97
N LEU A 144 -17.69 -29.49 2.06
CA LEU A 144 -18.61 -28.57 1.41
C LEU A 144 -18.46 -28.63 -0.11
N PRO A 145 -19.51 -28.30 -0.89
CA PRO A 145 -19.42 -28.27 -2.35
C PRO A 145 -18.40 -27.22 -2.85
N ASN A 146 -18.29 -26.10 -2.14
CA ASN A 146 -17.22 -25.14 -2.31
C ASN A 146 -16.92 -24.50 -0.94
N TYR A 147 -15.87 -23.70 -0.87
CA TYR A 147 -15.40 -23.11 0.39
C TYR A 147 -15.43 -21.58 0.38
N ARG A 148 -16.34 -20.98 -0.40
CA ARG A 148 -16.55 -19.52 -0.36
C ARG A 148 -17.05 -19.09 1.02
N LEU A 149 -16.78 -17.85 1.41
CA LEU A 149 -17.14 -17.33 2.72
C LEU A 149 -18.62 -17.50 3.03
N ALA A 150 -19.50 -17.21 2.07
CA ALA A 150 -20.94 -17.42 2.19
C ALA A 150 -21.29 -18.89 2.45
N THR A 151 -20.75 -19.82 1.66
CA THR A 151 -21.01 -21.26 1.80
C THR A 151 -20.49 -21.81 3.14
N VAL A 152 -19.28 -21.41 3.56
CA VAL A 152 -18.73 -21.78 4.87
C VAL A 152 -19.59 -21.21 5.99
N SER A 153 -19.95 -19.93 5.92
CA SER A 153 -20.78 -19.26 6.92
C SER A 153 -22.15 -19.93 7.07
N SER A 154 -22.85 -20.18 5.97
CA SER A 154 -24.14 -20.88 5.99
C SER A 154 -24.02 -22.30 6.54
N SER A 155 -22.95 -23.04 6.20
CA SER A 155 -22.74 -24.40 6.73
C SER A 155 -22.51 -24.43 8.24
N LEU A 156 -22.00 -23.33 8.79
CA LEU A 156 -21.76 -23.13 10.22
C LEU A 156 -22.97 -22.48 10.93
N GLY A 157 -24.08 -22.26 10.21
CA GLY A 157 -25.30 -21.64 10.77
C GLY A 157 -25.20 -20.14 11.00
N LEU A 158 -24.28 -19.45 10.31
CA LEU A 158 -24.06 -18.00 10.42
C LEU A 158 -24.83 -17.30 9.29
N THR A 159 -25.85 -16.50 9.63
CA THR A 159 -26.83 -16.01 8.63
C THR A 159 -27.06 -14.49 8.59
N ASP A 160 -26.37 -13.69 9.43
CA ASP A 160 -26.62 -12.24 9.55
C ASP A 160 -25.39 -11.38 9.20
N PHE A 161 -25.01 -11.33 7.91
CA PHE A 161 -23.99 -10.37 7.46
C PHE A 161 -24.43 -9.67 6.19
N SER A 162 -24.15 -8.37 6.13
CA SER A 162 -24.24 -7.60 4.89
C SER A 162 -23.10 -8.01 3.96
N ALA A 163 -23.28 -9.13 3.25
CA ALA A 163 -22.57 -9.35 1.98
C ALA A 163 -22.87 -8.10 1.12
N HIS A 164 -22.00 -7.36 0.46
CA HIS A 164 -20.67 -7.51 -0.10
C HIS A 164 -19.96 -6.21 0.30
N THR A 165 -19.60 -6.17 1.58
CA THR A 165 -18.94 -5.02 2.19
C THR A 165 -17.79 -5.59 2.97
N ALA A 166 -16.64 -4.93 2.92
CA ALA A 166 -15.48 -5.45 3.64
C ALA A 166 -15.81 -5.65 5.14
N LEU A 167 -16.65 -4.79 5.74
CA LEU A 167 -17.06 -4.97 7.14
C LEU A 167 -17.96 -6.20 7.35
N GLY A 168 -18.92 -6.43 6.45
CA GLY A 168 -19.77 -7.62 6.51
C GLY A 168 -18.96 -8.90 6.40
N ASP A 169 -18.02 -8.95 5.45
CA ASP A 169 -17.18 -10.11 5.22
C ASP A 169 -16.14 -10.32 6.33
N ALA A 170 -15.57 -9.24 6.87
CA ALA A 170 -14.71 -9.32 8.06
C ALA A 170 -15.48 -9.85 9.29
N ARG A 171 -16.73 -9.43 9.51
CA ARG A 171 -17.59 -9.95 10.59
C ARG A 171 -17.91 -11.43 10.38
N ALA A 172 -18.27 -11.83 9.16
CA ALA A 172 -18.50 -13.23 8.82
C ALA A 172 -17.25 -14.07 9.08
N CYS A 173 -16.09 -13.60 8.62
CA CYS A 173 -14.80 -14.26 8.82
C CYS A 173 -14.43 -14.39 10.31
N ALA A 174 -14.69 -13.37 11.12
CA ALA A 174 -14.49 -13.41 12.57
C ALA A 174 -15.37 -14.47 13.26
N GLN A 175 -16.63 -14.60 12.84
CA GLN A 175 -17.50 -15.65 13.36
C GLN A 175 -17.10 -17.05 12.86
N VAL A 176 -16.66 -17.17 11.60
CA VAL A 176 -16.15 -18.44 11.05
C VAL A 176 -14.96 -18.94 11.88
N VAL A 177 -13.94 -18.11 12.11
CA VAL A 177 -12.76 -18.54 12.89
C VAL A 177 -13.15 -18.89 14.33
N THR A 178 -14.04 -18.10 14.94
CA THR A 178 -14.55 -18.38 16.29
C THR A 178 -15.26 -19.73 16.35
N THR A 179 -16.14 -20.03 15.38
CA THR A 179 -16.87 -21.29 15.33
C THR A 179 -15.94 -22.47 15.08
N LEU A 180 -14.98 -22.34 14.17
CA LEU A 180 -13.96 -23.36 13.94
C LEU A 180 -13.14 -23.65 15.21
N VAL A 181 -12.71 -22.61 15.92
CA VAL A 181 -11.98 -22.77 17.19
C VAL A 181 -12.86 -23.41 18.27
N ARG A 182 -14.07 -22.90 18.49
CA ARG A 182 -14.92 -23.31 19.62
C ARG A 182 -15.68 -24.60 19.35
N ALA A 183 -16.46 -24.64 18.27
CA ALA A 183 -17.37 -25.76 17.99
C ALA A 183 -16.60 -26.97 17.43
N HIS A 184 -15.51 -26.74 16.69
CA HIS A 184 -14.68 -27.83 16.16
C HIS A 184 -13.42 -28.11 16.99
N GLY A 185 -13.18 -27.33 18.05
CA GLY A 185 -12.07 -27.53 18.99
C GLY A 185 -10.70 -27.33 18.36
N LEU A 186 -10.59 -26.53 17.30
CA LEU A 186 -9.33 -26.33 16.59
C LEU A 186 -8.35 -25.48 17.42
N ARG A 187 -7.08 -25.86 17.34
CA ARG A 187 -5.96 -25.22 18.03
C ARG A 187 -4.90 -24.81 17.02
N LEU A 188 -4.06 -23.84 17.40
CA LEU A 188 -2.94 -23.44 16.54
C LEU A 188 -1.85 -24.51 16.57
N ASN A 189 -1.24 -24.76 15.42
CA ASN A 189 -0.08 -25.64 15.29
C ASN A 189 1.12 -25.15 16.10
N GLU A 190 1.30 -23.83 16.18
CA GLU A 190 2.44 -23.14 16.81
C GLU A 190 1.97 -21.90 17.58
N GLN A 191 2.79 -21.43 18.52
CA GLN A 191 2.45 -20.25 19.32
C GLN A 191 2.70 -18.98 18.48
N PRO A 192 1.73 -18.07 18.36
CA PRO A 192 1.90 -16.86 17.57
C PRO A 192 2.97 -15.94 18.18
N VAL A 193 3.80 -15.36 17.33
CA VAL A 193 4.80 -14.35 17.71
C VAL A 193 4.34 -13.00 17.21
N PHE A 194 4.15 -12.05 18.12
CA PHE A 194 3.66 -10.71 17.77
C PHE A 194 4.83 -9.74 17.62
N ALA A 195 5.10 -9.33 16.38
CA ALA A 195 6.08 -8.28 16.11
C ALA A 195 5.50 -6.89 16.44
N PRO A 196 6.33 -5.94 16.92
CA PRO A 196 5.88 -4.57 17.13
C PRO A 196 5.51 -3.91 15.79
N LEU A 197 4.33 -3.29 15.74
CA LEU A 197 3.84 -2.54 14.59
C LEU A 197 4.40 -1.11 14.57
N PRO A 198 4.60 -0.51 13.38
CA PRO A 198 5.00 0.89 13.28
C PRO A 198 3.90 1.80 13.84
N ARG A 199 4.30 2.79 14.65
CA ARG A 199 3.38 3.82 15.13
C ARG A 199 3.29 4.92 14.08
N LEU A 200 2.16 4.99 13.39
CA LEU A 200 1.86 6.05 12.44
C LEU A 200 1.03 7.15 13.13
N PRO A 201 1.28 8.44 12.82
CA PRO A 201 0.48 9.52 13.36
C PRO A 201 -0.95 9.45 12.81
N LYS A 202 -1.94 9.58 13.69
CA LYS A 202 -3.36 9.71 13.31
C LYS A 202 -3.62 11.15 12.88
N THR A 203 -3.39 11.44 11.59
CA THR A 203 -3.48 12.80 11.03
C THR A 203 -4.90 13.23 10.66
N ARG A 204 -5.82 12.26 10.53
CA ARG A 204 -7.20 12.49 10.11
C ARG A 204 -8.14 11.52 10.83
N ALA A 205 -9.25 12.01 11.35
CA ALA A 205 -10.31 11.15 11.88
C ALA A 205 -10.92 10.32 10.73
N LEU A 206 -11.11 9.02 10.96
CA LEU A 206 -11.75 8.16 9.98
C LEU A 206 -13.26 8.31 10.07
N THR A 207 -13.90 8.45 8.92
CA THR A 207 -15.35 8.30 8.81
C THR A 207 -15.64 6.81 8.61
N PRO A 208 -16.43 6.18 9.49
CA PRO A 208 -16.88 4.81 9.27
C PRO A 208 -17.61 4.72 7.93
N ARG A 209 -17.33 3.68 7.14
CA ARG A 209 -18.09 3.45 5.91
C ARG A 209 -19.58 3.35 6.25
N GLN A 210 -20.37 4.25 5.68
CA GLN A 210 -21.81 4.12 5.69
C GLN A 210 -22.19 3.23 4.51
N VAL A 211 -22.74 2.06 4.80
CA VAL A 211 -23.33 1.21 3.77
C VAL A 211 -24.75 1.74 3.57
N PRO A 212 -25.20 2.04 2.34
CA PRO A 212 -26.61 2.31 2.09
C PRO A 212 -27.41 1.12 2.60
N THR A 213 -28.40 1.36 3.46
CA THR A 213 -29.37 0.32 3.81
C THR A 213 -30.07 -0.05 2.51
N MET A 214 -29.71 -1.20 1.91
CA MET A 214 -30.63 -1.84 0.99
C MET A 214 -31.83 -2.23 1.85
N SER A 215 -32.93 -1.48 1.72
CA SER A 215 -34.19 -1.91 2.32
C SER A 215 -34.43 -3.35 1.88
N PRO A 216 -34.82 -4.26 2.80
CA PRO A 216 -35.37 -5.53 2.38
C PRO A 216 -36.70 -5.23 1.72
N VAL A 217 -36.69 -4.90 0.43
CA VAL A 217 -37.87 -5.04 -0.40
C VAL A 217 -38.02 -6.54 -0.55
N TRP A 218 -38.68 -7.17 0.43
CA TRP A 218 -39.41 -8.43 0.35
C TRP A 218 -40.02 -8.71 1.72
N THR A 219 -41.04 -7.93 2.05
CA THR A 219 -42.15 -8.42 2.86
C THR A 219 -43.44 -7.97 2.19
N ALA A 220 -44.20 -8.96 1.73
CA ALA A 220 -45.62 -8.91 1.36
C ALA A 220 -46.04 -7.87 0.31
N GLU A 221 -46.25 -8.32 -0.93
CA GLU A 221 -47.58 -8.45 -1.56
C GLU A 221 -47.40 -8.79 -3.04
N LEU A 222 -47.93 -9.95 -3.44
CA LEU A 222 -48.21 -10.28 -4.84
C LEU A 222 -49.35 -9.38 -5.32
N PRO A 223 -49.23 -8.70 -6.47
CA PRO A 223 -50.38 -8.38 -7.30
C PRO A 223 -50.46 -9.37 -8.45
N GLU A 224 -51.61 -10.03 -8.53
CA GLU A 224 -52.07 -10.78 -9.69
C GLU A 224 -51.99 -9.97 -10.98
N ARG A 225 -51.48 -10.63 -12.04
CA ARG A 225 -51.79 -10.48 -13.48
C ARG A 225 -51.61 -9.09 -14.11
N ILE A 226 -50.67 -9.00 -15.07
CA ILE A 226 -50.91 -8.53 -16.46
C ILE A 226 -49.79 -9.08 -17.37
N ALA A 227 -50.18 -9.27 -18.63
CA ALA A 227 -49.59 -10.01 -19.73
C ALA A 227 -48.31 -9.42 -20.37
N VAL A 228 -47.53 -10.35 -20.97
CA VAL A 228 -46.85 -10.27 -22.30
C VAL A 228 -45.63 -9.35 -22.46
N THR A 229 -44.49 -10.02 -22.73
CA THR A 229 -43.24 -9.60 -23.39
C THR A 229 -42.67 -8.21 -23.11
N THR A 230 -41.57 -8.18 -22.37
CA THR A 230 -40.36 -7.45 -22.78
C THR A 230 -39.12 -8.17 -22.24
N THR A 231 -38.15 -8.35 -23.13
CA THR A 231 -36.80 -8.83 -22.88
C THR A 231 -36.04 -7.75 -22.10
N SER A 232 -36.11 -7.76 -20.77
CA SER A 232 -35.11 -7.07 -19.97
C SER A 232 -34.61 -8.02 -18.91
N ALA A 233 -33.30 -8.22 -18.85
CA ALA A 233 -32.65 -8.96 -17.78
C ALA A 233 -33.11 -8.41 -16.43
N ASP A 234 -33.35 -9.31 -15.46
CA ASP A 234 -33.62 -8.90 -14.09
C ASP A 234 -32.34 -8.25 -13.52
N PRO A 235 -32.34 -6.93 -13.23
CA PRO A 235 -31.14 -6.23 -12.81
C PRO A 235 -30.51 -6.79 -11.53
N VAL A 236 -31.33 -7.35 -10.64
CA VAL A 236 -30.88 -7.93 -9.36
C VAL A 236 -30.12 -9.23 -9.60
N LEU A 237 -30.63 -10.06 -10.52
CA LEU A 237 -30.00 -11.34 -10.85
C LEU A 237 -28.79 -11.16 -11.79
N GLU A 238 -28.76 -10.11 -12.63
CA GLU A 238 -27.56 -9.70 -13.37
C GLU A 238 -26.43 -9.28 -12.41
N GLU A 239 -26.76 -8.55 -11.34
CA GLU A 239 -25.81 -8.16 -10.30
C GLU A 239 -25.27 -9.39 -9.54
N ALA A 240 -26.14 -10.32 -9.14
CA ALA A 240 -25.74 -11.59 -8.53
C ALA A 240 -24.87 -12.46 -9.46
N TYR A 241 -25.15 -12.44 -10.78
CA TYR A 241 -24.32 -13.12 -11.78
C TYR A 241 -22.91 -12.52 -11.82
N LEU A 242 -22.79 -11.20 -11.86
CA LEU A 242 -21.52 -10.46 -11.89
C LEU A 242 -20.69 -10.68 -10.63
N GLU A 243 -21.34 -10.74 -9.49
CA GLU A 243 -20.71 -10.97 -8.20
C GLU A 243 -20.14 -12.38 -8.10
N LEU A 244 -20.94 -13.39 -8.48
CA LEU A 244 -20.47 -14.78 -8.59
C LEU A 244 -19.31 -14.91 -9.59
N LEU A 245 -19.35 -14.15 -10.68
CA LEU A 245 -18.31 -14.13 -11.70
C LEU A 245 -16.98 -13.58 -11.18
N GLY A 246 -17.04 -12.45 -10.47
CA GLY A 246 -15.86 -11.85 -9.82
C GLY A 246 -15.23 -12.80 -8.80
N ASN A 247 -16.06 -13.46 -8.00
CA ASN A 247 -15.64 -14.42 -6.98
C ASN A 247 -15.01 -15.68 -7.58
N ALA A 248 -15.62 -16.25 -8.63
CA ALA A 248 -15.11 -17.44 -9.34
C ALA A 248 -13.80 -17.17 -10.10
N LEU A 249 -13.47 -15.89 -10.35
CA LEU A 249 -12.23 -15.50 -11.02
C LEU A 249 -11.13 -15.06 -10.04
N ALA A 250 -11.43 -14.91 -8.75
CA ALA A 250 -10.48 -14.45 -7.74
C ALA A 250 -9.27 -15.39 -7.57
N ASP A 251 -9.44 -16.69 -7.79
CA ASP A 251 -8.38 -17.70 -7.78
C ASP A 251 -7.89 -18.10 -9.18
N ARG A 252 -8.28 -17.33 -10.21
CA ARG A 252 -7.95 -17.56 -11.63
C ARG A 252 -8.47 -18.90 -12.17
N HIS A 253 -9.47 -19.52 -11.54
CA HIS A 253 -10.04 -20.79 -11.98
C HIS A 253 -11.54 -20.92 -11.69
N ILE A 254 -12.35 -21.02 -12.75
CA ILE A 254 -13.77 -21.34 -12.59
C ILE A 254 -13.94 -22.87 -12.46
N SER A 255 -14.35 -23.32 -11.28
CA SER A 255 -14.67 -24.73 -11.03
C SER A 255 -15.99 -25.15 -11.72
N ALA A 256 -16.20 -26.46 -11.90
CA ALA A 256 -17.42 -26.99 -12.52
C ALA A 256 -18.70 -26.54 -11.79
N ASP A 257 -18.66 -26.47 -10.46
CA ASP A 257 -19.79 -26.02 -9.64
C ASP A 257 -20.04 -24.52 -9.78
N GLU A 258 -18.97 -23.74 -9.99
CA GLU A 258 -19.05 -22.30 -10.19
C GLU A 258 -19.61 -21.98 -11.58
N GLY A 259 -19.16 -22.70 -12.61
CA GLY A 259 -19.73 -22.63 -13.96
C GLY A 259 -21.21 -23.02 -13.98
N ALA A 260 -21.60 -24.06 -13.24
CA ALA A 260 -23.00 -24.46 -13.11
C ALA A 260 -23.84 -23.39 -12.40
N ALA A 261 -23.32 -22.77 -11.34
CA ALA A 261 -24.01 -21.70 -10.63
C ALA A 261 -24.15 -20.43 -11.49
N LEU A 262 -23.12 -20.04 -12.24
CA LEU A 262 -23.18 -18.94 -13.22
C LEU A 262 -24.22 -19.23 -14.30
N THR A 263 -24.27 -20.46 -14.80
CA THR A 263 -25.26 -20.88 -15.81
C THR A 263 -26.69 -20.77 -15.29
N ARG A 264 -26.94 -21.19 -14.05
CA ARG A 264 -28.25 -21.05 -13.41
C ARG A 264 -28.66 -19.60 -13.23
N LEU A 265 -27.77 -18.77 -12.66
CA LEU A 265 -28.05 -17.34 -12.45
C LEU A 265 -28.31 -16.62 -13.77
N ALA A 266 -27.55 -16.93 -14.82
CA ALA A 266 -27.80 -16.37 -16.14
C ALA A 266 -29.21 -16.72 -16.68
N ALA A 267 -29.63 -17.98 -16.50
CA ALA A 267 -30.96 -18.42 -16.91
C ALA A 267 -32.07 -17.78 -16.08
N GLU A 268 -31.90 -17.69 -14.75
CA GLU A 268 -32.85 -17.07 -13.83
C GLU A 268 -32.97 -15.56 -14.06
N ALA A 269 -31.86 -14.88 -14.37
CA ALA A 269 -31.82 -13.47 -14.72
C ALA A 269 -32.42 -13.15 -16.09
N GLY A 270 -32.71 -14.18 -16.91
CA GLY A 270 -33.11 -14.00 -18.30
C GLY A 270 -32.00 -13.41 -19.19
N LEU A 271 -30.73 -13.56 -18.78
CA LEU A 271 -29.59 -13.05 -19.53
C LEU A 271 -29.44 -13.83 -20.84
N THR A 272 -29.50 -13.11 -21.95
CA THR A 272 -29.27 -13.70 -23.26
C THR A 272 -27.79 -13.98 -23.47
N ARG A 273 -27.45 -14.76 -24.51
CA ARG A 273 -26.05 -14.94 -24.93
C ARG A 273 -25.40 -13.58 -25.26
N GLU A 274 -26.16 -12.64 -25.81
CA GLU A 274 -25.66 -11.29 -26.12
C GLU A 274 -25.37 -10.49 -24.85
N ASP A 275 -26.23 -10.60 -23.82
CA ASP A 275 -26.00 -9.97 -22.52
C ASP A 275 -24.77 -10.55 -21.82
N LEU A 276 -24.63 -11.88 -21.80
CA LEU A 276 -23.46 -12.54 -21.24
C LEU A 276 -22.18 -12.10 -21.95
N HIS A 277 -22.19 -12.08 -23.28
CA HIS A 277 -21.05 -11.62 -24.06
C HIS A 277 -20.70 -10.16 -23.78
N ARG A 278 -21.69 -9.27 -23.66
CA ARG A 278 -21.52 -7.86 -23.26
C ARG A 278 -20.91 -7.74 -21.86
N ILE A 279 -21.44 -8.48 -20.90
CA ILE A 279 -20.99 -8.49 -19.50
C ILE A 279 -19.53 -8.98 -19.40
N HIS A 280 -19.23 -10.12 -20.02
CA HIS A 280 -17.89 -10.72 -20.05
C HIS A 280 -16.88 -9.80 -20.73
N THR A 281 -17.27 -9.20 -21.85
CA THR A 281 -16.45 -8.22 -22.56
C THR A 281 -16.12 -7.04 -21.67
N GLY A 282 -17.13 -6.43 -21.04
CA GLY A 282 -16.92 -5.28 -20.15
C GLY A 282 -16.10 -5.62 -18.91
N PHE A 283 -16.20 -6.85 -18.41
CA PHE A 283 -15.36 -7.35 -17.31
C PHE A 283 -13.88 -7.43 -17.72
N VAL A 284 -13.57 -8.10 -18.83
CA VAL A 284 -12.20 -8.26 -19.33
C VAL A 284 -11.60 -6.91 -19.73
N GLN A 285 -12.36 -6.04 -20.39
CA GLN A 285 -11.92 -4.68 -20.73
C GLN A 285 -11.63 -3.83 -19.49
N GLY A 286 -12.44 -3.96 -18.43
CA GLY A 286 -12.18 -3.31 -17.15
C GLY A 286 -10.86 -3.78 -16.53
N MET A 287 -10.58 -5.09 -16.55
CA MET A 287 -9.31 -5.64 -16.10
C MET A 287 -8.13 -5.16 -16.93
N GLN A 288 -8.27 -5.13 -18.26
CA GLN A 288 -7.24 -4.64 -19.17
C GLN A 288 -6.93 -3.16 -18.91
N ALA A 289 -7.96 -2.32 -18.76
CA ALA A 289 -7.78 -0.90 -18.47
C ALA A 289 -7.01 -0.65 -17.16
N VAL A 290 -7.23 -1.48 -16.14
CA VAL A 290 -6.47 -1.41 -14.89
C VAL A 290 -5.03 -1.89 -15.09
N ALA A 291 -4.80 -2.96 -15.85
CA ALA A 291 -3.47 -3.45 -16.15
C ALA A 291 -2.65 -2.46 -17.01
N GLU A 292 -3.30 -1.69 -17.87
CA GLU A 292 -2.66 -0.67 -18.71
C GLU A 292 -2.49 0.69 -18.00
N ALA A 293 -3.01 0.86 -16.78
CA ALA A 293 -3.07 2.14 -16.09
C ALA A 293 -1.69 2.76 -15.81
N ASP A 294 -0.65 1.94 -15.65
CA ASP A 294 0.74 2.41 -15.47
C ASP A 294 1.56 2.42 -16.77
N GLY A 295 0.92 2.12 -17.91
CA GLY A 295 1.53 2.06 -19.23
C GLY A 295 2.47 0.86 -19.43
N ILE A 296 2.49 -0.10 -18.50
CA ILE A 296 3.37 -1.27 -18.54
C ILE A 296 2.52 -2.53 -18.40
N LEU A 297 2.42 -3.31 -19.49
CA LEU A 297 1.73 -4.59 -19.45
C LEU A 297 2.73 -5.73 -19.25
N THR A 298 2.75 -6.32 -18.05
CA THR A 298 3.69 -7.39 -17.72
C THR A 298 3.30 -8.73 -18.35
N THR A 299 4.25 -9.66 -18.46
CA THR A 299 3.98 -11.02 -18.93
C THR A 299 2.96 -11.76 -18.07
N GLU A 300 2.95 -11.51 -16.76
CA GLU A 300 1.98 -12.12 -15.83
C GLU A 300 0.58 -11.55 -16.04
N GLU A 301 0.45 -10.23 -16.19
CA GLU A 301 -0.85 -9.58 -16.45
C GLU A 301 -1.46 -10.01 -17.79
N VAL A 302 -0.65 -10.16 -18.84
CA VAL A 302 -1.11 -10.70 -20.13
C VAL A 302 -1.57 -12.15 -19.99
N ALA A 303 -0.85 -12.97 -19.21
CA ALA A 303 -1.23 -14.36 -18.98
C ALA A 303 -2.55 -14.44 -18.21
N ASP A 304 -2.72 -13.61 -17.17
CA ASP A 304 -3.94 -13.54 -16.37
C ASP A 304 -5.14 -13.09 -17.21
N LEU A 305 -4.99 -12.01 -18.00
CA LEU A 305 -6.04 -11.52 -18.90
C LEU A 305 -6.47 -12.60 -19.91
N ARG A 306 -5.53 -13.39 -20.43
CA ARG A 306 -5.82 -14.51 -21.34
C ARG A 306 -6.56 -15.65 -20.66
N THR A 307 -6.14 -16.03 -19.46
CA THR A 307 -6.82 -17.08 -18.69
C THR A 307 -8.26 -16.68 -18.38
N VAL A 308 -8.47 -15.45 -17.92
CA VAL A 308 -9.81 -14.92 -17.63
C VAL A 308 -10.66 -14.82 -18.90
N ALA A 309 -10.13 -14.24 -19.98
CA ALA A 309 -10.87 -14.11 -21.24
C ALA A 309 -11.27 -15.47 -21.84
N ALA A 310 -10.42 -16.48 -21.72
CA ALA A 310 -10.74 -17.84 -22.14
C ALA A 310 -11.83 -18.47 -21.26
N ALA A 311 -11.77 -18.28 -19.94
CA ALA A 311 -12.79 -18.77 -19.01
C ALA A 311 -14.16 -18.11 -19.24
N LEU A 312 -14.18 -16.89 -19.77
CA LEU A 312 -15.38 -16.11 -20.08
C LEU A 312 -15.81 -16.19 -21.55
N ASP A 313 -15.27 -17.11 -22.34
CA ASP A 313 -15.61 -17.27 -23.77
C ASP A 313 -15.48 -15.97 -24.61
N VAL A 314 -14.51 -15.12 -24.25
CA VAL A 314 -14.14 -13.90 -24.98
C VAL A 314 -12.63 -13.80 -25.27
N PRO A 315 -11.96 -14.89 -25.71
CA PRO A 315 -10.50 -14.92 -25.88
C PRO A 315 -9.99 -13.91 -26.92
N ASP A 316 -10.82 -13.58 -27.90
CA ASP A 316 -10.47 -12.67 -29.00
C ASP A 316 -10.12 -11.26 -28.53
N LEU A 317 -10.69 -10.80 -27.40
CA LEU A 317 -10.41 -9.47 -26.84
C LEU A 317 -8.94 -9.27 -26.47
N VAL A 318 -8.25 -10.36 -26.13
CA VAL A 318 -6.87 -10.34 -25.61
C VAL A 318 -5.91 -11.16 -26.48
N ALA A 319 -6.38 -11.63 -27.64
CA ALA A 319 -5.58 -12.41 -28.58
C ALA A 319 -4.40 -11.60 -29.14
N GLU A 320 -4.62 -10.31 -29.40
CA GLU A 320 -3.61 -9.41 -29.94
C GLU A 320 -2.76 -8.72 -28.86
N LEU A 321 -3.20 -8.73 -27.60
CA LEU A 321 -2.44 -8.18 -26.48
C LEU A 321 -1.05 -8.82 -26.41
N ARG A 322 -0.04 -7.98 -26.33
CA ARG A 322 1.36 -8.36 -26.15
C ARG A 322 1.87 -7.71 -24.87
N PRO A 323 2.71 -8.40 -24.08
CA PRO A 323 3.46 -7.73 -23.04
C PRO A 323 4.20 -6.58 -23.70
N THR A 324 4.31 -5.44 -23.02
CA THR A 324 5.15 -4.35 -23.50
C THR A 324 6.54 -4.94 -23.72
N GLU A 325 7.02 -4.94 -24.98
CA GLU A 325 8.40 -5.36 -25.26
C GLU A 325 9.30 -4.56 -24.32
N GLN A 326 10.39 -5.17 -23.84
CA GLN A 326 11.37 -4.48 -23.00
C GLN A 326 12.05 -3.35 -23.79
N ALA A 327 11.32 -2.30 -24.14
CA ALA A 327 11.80 -1.03 -24.63
C ALA A 327 12.58 -0.43 -23.46
N GLU A 328 13.91 -0.56 -23.58
CA GLU A 328 14.96 0.05 -22.77
C GLU A 328 14.52 0.42 -21.35
N ARG A 329 14.62 -0.56 -20.45
CA ARG A 329 14.67 -0.24 -19.02
C ARG A 329 15.70 0.88 -18.85
N PRO A 330 15.37 2.00 -18.19
CA PRO A 330 16.35 3.04 -17.93
C PRO A 330 17.53 2.39 -17.21
N THR A 331 18.75 2.64 -17.71
CA THR A 331 19.98 2.07 -17.12
C THR A 331 20.07 2.53 -15.67
N ARG A 332 19.65 1.64 -14.75
CA ARG A 332 19.65 1.86 -13.31
C ARG A 332 20.94 1.30 -12.73
N VAL A 333 21.78 2.19 -12.21
CA VAL A 333 23.11 1.90 -11.68
C VAL A 333 23.08 2.05 -10.17
N LEU A 334 23.44 0.99 -9.43
CA LEU A 334 23.67 1.07 -7.99
C LEU A 334 25.17 1.23 -7.74
N VAL A 335 25.59 2.30 -7.07
CA VAL A 335 27.00 2.52 -6.70
C VAL A 335 27.22 2.24 -5.22
N LEU A 336 28.01 1.21 -4.91
CA LEU A 336 28.43 0.85 -3.57
C LEU A 336 29.80 1.47 -3.27
N GLY A 337 29.92 2.18 -2.15
CA GLY A 337 31.12 2.92 -1.74
C GLY A 337 30.76 4.22 -1.00
N ARG A 338 31.64 4.73 -0.17
CA ARG A 338 31.51 5.95 0.63
C ARG A 338 32.63 6.96 0.39
N GLY A 339 33.67 6.60 -0.37
CA GLY A 339 34.79 7.49 -0.72
C GLY A 339 34.50 8.43 -1.90
N ALA A 340 35.44 9.35 -2.16
CA ALA A 340 35.34 10.35 -3.23
C ALA A 340 35.06 9.73 -4.62
N ASP A 341 35.65 8.57 -4.93
CA ASP A 341 35.41 7.85 -6.18
C ASP A 341 33.94 7.42 -6.35
N ALA A 342 33.28 7.03 -5.26
CA ALA A 342 31.86 6.65 -5.28
C ALA A 342 30.96 7.85 -5.53
N ASP A 343 31.31 9.01 -4.98
CA ASP A 343 30.56 10.26 -5.18
C ASP A 343 30.74 10.82 -6.58
N GLU A 344 31.97 10.76 -7.13
CA GLU A 344 32.24 11.10 -8.52
C GLU A 344 31.50 10.19 -9.50
N LEU A 345 31.45 8.88 -9.23
CA LEU A 345 30.68 7.93 -10.04
C LEU A 345 29.18 8.22 -9.99
N ARG A 346 28.62 8.54 -8.82
CA ARG A 346 27.22 8.95 -8.69
C ARG A 346 26.93 10.21 -9.50
N ALA A 347 27.80 11.21 -9.39
CA ALA A 347 27.69 12.44 -10.17
C ALA A 347 27.77 12.16 -11.67
N ALA A 348 28.71 11.33 -12.12
CA ALA A 348 28.87 10.98 -13.52
C ALA A 348 27.68 10.20 -14.09
N VAL A 349 27.11 9.25 -13.33
CA VAL A 349 25.88 8.52 -13.70
C VAL A 349 24.72 9.48 -13.94
N LEU A 350 24.54 10.46 -13.04
CA LEU A 350 23.49 11.47 -13.17
C LEU A 350 23.73 12.42 -14.35
N MET A 351 24.97 12.88 -14.56
CA MET A 351 25.31 13.76 -15.68
C MET A 351 25.11 13.09 -17.05
N GLN A 352 25.31 11.77 -17.12
CA GLN A 352 25.06 10.97 -18.32
C GLN A 352 23.56 10.68 -18.55
N GLY A 353 22.67 11.16 -17.68
CA GLY A 353 21.23 10.93 -17.77
C GLY A 353 20.78 9.53 -17.36
N LEU A 354 21.65 8.75 -16.70
CA LEU A 354 21.34 7.41 -16.21
C LEU A 354 20.72 7.49 -14.81
N GLN A 355 19.99 6.45 -14.41
CA GLN A 355 19.29 6.44 -13.11
C GLN A 355 20.15 5.86 -12.00
N LEU A 356 20.28 6.57 -10.88
CA LEU A 356 20.88 6.01 -9.66
C LEU A 356 19.86 5.18 -8.88
N ALA A 357 20.20 3.93 -8.62
CA ALA A 357 19.45 3.06 -7.72
C ALA A 357 19.94 3.25 -6.27
N LYS A 358 19.00 3.25 -5.32
CA LYS A 358 19.31 3.29 -3.88
C LYS A 358 19.48 1.89 -3.26
N ASN A 359 18.80 0.89 -3.83
CA ASN A 359 18.78 -0.49 -3.37
C ASN A 359 18.99 -1.46 -4.53
N LEU A 360 19.52 -2.65 -4.24
CA LEU A 360 19.70 -3.71 -5.23
C LEU A 360 18.37 -4.48 -5.42
N THR A 361 17.76 -4.36 -6.58
CA THR A 361 16.50 -5.00 -6.99
C THR A 361 16.66 -5.64 -8.37
N ALA A 362 15.69 -6.44 -8.82
CA ALA A 362 15.67 -7.01 -10.18
C ALA A 362 15.53 -5.95 -11.30
N SER A 363 15.30 -4.68 -10.95
CA SER A 363 15.29 -3.54 -11.88
C SER A 363 16.64 -2.82 -11.97
N VAL A 364 17.61 -3.14 -11.11
CA VAL A 364 18.98 -2.63 -11.24
C VAL A 364 19.65 -3.33 -12.42
N THR A 365 20.20 -2.53 -13.32
CA THR A 365 20.86 -3.03 -14.53
C THR A 365 22.36 -3.24 -14.33
N HIS A 366 22.99 -2.43 -13.47
CA HIS A 366 24.43 -2.50 -13.19
C HIS A 366 24.69 -2.21 -11.71
N LEU A 367 25.51 -3.05 -11.08
CA LEU A 367 26.06 -2.80 -9.75
C LEU A 367 27.52 -2.37 -9.89
N VAL A 368 27.88 -1.20 -9.37
CA VAL A 368 29.26 -0.73 -9.33
C VAL A 368 29.77 -0.83 -7.89
N ALA A 369 30.87 -1.56 -7.70
CA ALA A 369 31.53 -1.70 -6.41
C ALA A 369 32.84 -0.91 -6.40
N CYS A 370 32.90 0.12 -5.57
CA CYS A 370 34.09 0.94 -5.39
C CYS A 370 35.15 0.21 -4.54
N PRO A 371 36.44 0.60 -4.59
CA PRO A 371 37.52 -0.11 -3.91
C PRO A 371 37.38 -0.20 -2.37
N ASP A 372 36.59 0.70 -1.78
CA ASP A 372 36.33 0.75 -0.34
C ASP A 372 35.21 -0.22 0.11
N VAL A 373 34.59 -0.95 -0.81
CA VAL A 373 33.56 -1.96 -0.50
C VAL A 373 34.22 -3.29 -0.13
N PRO A 374 33.94 -3.86 1.05
CA PRO A 374 34.51 -5.15 1.45
C PRO A 374 33.92 -6.30 0.63
N ALA A 375 34.72 -7.32 0.34
CA ALA A 375 34.29 -8.51 -0.39
C ALA A 375 33.13 -9.29 0.27
N SER A 376 32.92 -9.10 1.58
CA SER A 376 31.82 -9.69 2.35
C SER A 376 30.48 -8.95 2.20
N GLU A 377 30.41 -7.87 1.42
CA GLU A 377 29.18 -7.12 1.17
C GLU A 377 28.10 -8.01 0.54
N THR A 378 26.99 -8.17 1.26
CA THR A 378 25.91 -9.12 0.91
C THR A 378 25.26 -8.80 -0.43
N ARG A 379 25.27 -7.52 -0.84
CA ARG A 379 24.76 -7.08 -2.15
C ARG A 379 25.59 -7.62 -3.32
N LEU A 380 26.88 -7.92 -3.15
CA LEU A 380 27.70 -8.52 -4.22
C LEU A 380 27.24 -9.95 -4.55
N ARG A 381 26.96 -10.75 -3.51
CA ARG A 381 26.39 -12.10 -3.68
C ARG A 381 24.97 -12.06 -4.24
N ARG A 382 24.14 -11.14 -3.73
CA ARG A 382 22.76 -10.97 -4.19
C ARG A 382 22.67 -10.50 -5.65
N ALA A 383 23.67 -9.77 -6.16
CA ALA A 383 23.72 -9.37 -7.56
C ALA A 383 23.86 -10.58 -8.50
N ALA A 384 24.65 -11.58 -8.11
CA ALA A 384 24.78 -12.83 -8.87
C ALA A 384 23.46 -13.60 -8.95
N GLU A 385 22.72 -13.70 -7.84
CA GLU A 385 21.39 -14.34 -7.80
C GLU A 385 20.37 -13.63 -8.70
N LEU A 386 20.46 -12.29 -8.77
CA LEU A 386 19.60 -11.45 -9.63
C LEU A 386 20.13 -11.30 -11.06
N ARG A 387 21.26 -11.93 -11.39
CA ARG A 387 21.98 -11.80 -12.67
C ARG A 387 22.32 -10.36 -13.06
N VAL A 388 22.54 -9.50 -12.07
CA VAL A 388 22.97 -8.11 -12.26
C VAL A 388 24.51 -8.09 -12.39
N PRO A 389 25.07 -7.54 -13.48
CA PRO A 389 26.53 -7.44 -13.63
C PRO A 389 27.14 -6.54 -12.55
N VAL A 390 28.19 -7.05 -11.91
CA VAL A 390 29.01 -6.31 -10.95
C VAL A 390 30.25 -5.78 -11.66
N LEU A 391 30.45 -4.46 -11.65
CA LEU A 391 31.56 -3.77 -12.29
C LEU A 391 32.41 -3.05 -11.24
N ASP A 392 33.72 -3.00 -11.45
CA ASP A 392 34.58 -2.05 -10.73
C ASP A 392 34.40 -0.62 -11.28
N SER A 393 34.89 0.38 -10.54
CA SER A 393 34.80 1.81 -10.89
C SER A 393 35.29 2.14 -12.30
N ARG A 394 36.40 1.53 -12.75
CA ARG A 394 37.01 1.82 -14.06
C ARG A 394 36.19 1.18 -15.18
N THR A 395 35.82 -0.09 -15.01
CA THR A 395 34.99 -0.82 -15.97
C THR A 395 33.61 -0.19 -16.12
N ALA A 396 33.04 0.31 -15.03
CA ALA A 396 31.77 1.04 -15.04
C ALA A 396 31.85 2.30 -15.90
N ARG A 397 32.91 3.12 -15.77
CA ARG A 397 33.07 4.34 -16.58
C ARG A 397 33.16 4.03 -18.07
N ALA A 398 33.95 3.03 -18.45
CA ALA A 398 34.09 2.63 -19.85
C ALA A 398 32.79 2.06 -20.44
N ARG A 399 32.09 1.17 -19.71
CA ARG A 399 30.87 0.50 -20.23
C ARG A 399 29.63 1.38 -20.23
N LEU A 400 29.53 2.33 -19.30
CA LEU A 400 28.38 3.22 -19.17
C LEU A 400 28.60 4.59 -19.84
N GLY A 401 29.74 4.79 -20.51
CA GLY A 401 30.10 6.04 -21.18
C GLY A 401 30.23 7.22 -20.22
N LEU A 402 30.67 6.98 -18.98
CA LEU A 402 30.82 8.03 -17.97
C LEU A 402 32.13 8.77 -18.18
N ALA A 403 32.12 10.09 -17.97
CA ALA A 403 33.33 10.91 -18.06
C ALA A 403 34.43 10.42 -17.09
N GLU A 404 35.67 10.40 -17.57
CA GLU A 404 36.86 10.23 -16.72
C GLU A 404 37.00 11.42 -15.76
N PRO A 405 37.47 11.22 -14.52
CA PRO A 405 37.70 12.31 -13.60
C PRO A 405 38.71 13.29 -14.22
N ALA A 406 38.38 14.58 -14.18
CA ALA A 406 39.27 15.63 -14.66
C ALA A 406 40.61 15.53 -13.91
N ALA A 407 41.72 15.49 -14.65
CA ALA A 407 43.04 15.51 -14.04
C ALA A 407 43.12 16.69 -13.05
N PRO A 408 43.67 16.51 -11.84
CA PRO A 408 43.73 17.58 -10.86
C PRO A 408 44.42 18.79 -11.48
N VAL A 409 43.68 19.90 -11.59
CA VAL A 409 44.24 21.18 -12.05
C VAL A 409 45.34 21.54 -11.05
N PRO A 410 46.62 21.59 -11.47
CA PRO A 410 47.67 21.97 -10.55
C PRO A 410 47.37 23.39 -10.07
N PRO A 411 47.53 23.68 -8.76
CA PRO A 411 47.24 24.99 -8.23
C PRO A 411 48.05 26.05 -8.99
N PRO A 412 47.51 27.27 -9.18
CA PRO A 412 48.20 28.33 -9.90
C PRO A 412 49.56 28.57 -9.24
N ARG A 413 50.63 28.44 -10.03
CA ARG A 413 52.00 28.74 -9.57
C ARG A 413 52.07 30.24 -9.30
N VAL A 414 51.97 30.63 -8.03
CA VAL A 414 52.38 31.96 -7.57
C VAL A 414 53.91 32.01 -7.68
N PRO A 415 54.51 32.98 -8.38
CA PRO A 415 55.96 33.11 -8.42
C PRO A 415 56.47 33.49 -7.03
N VAL A 416 57.29 32.63 -6.44
CA VAL A 416 57.96 32.87 -5.15
C VAL A 416 59.17 33.79 -5.40
N PRO A 417 59.30 34.95 -4.71
CA PRO A 417 60.54 35.71 -4.70
C PRO A 417 61.60 34.97 -3.87
N ALA A 418 62.84 35.04 -4.32
CA ALA A 418 63.97 34.33 -3.76
C ALA A 418 64.22 34.62 -2.26
N THR A 419 64.37 33.53 -1.51
CA THR A 419 65.15 33.34 -0.26
C THR A 419 65.33 34.51 0.71
N ALA A 420 64.68 34.41 1.87
CA ALA A 420 65.26 34.79 3.15
C ALA A 420 64.92 33.72 4.20
N GLN A 421 65.95 33.07 4.75
CA GLN A 421 65.85 32.15 5.88
C GLN A 421 65.46 32.92 7.15
N MET A 422 64.52 32.40 7.96
CA MET A 422 64.41 32.59 9.43
C MET A 422 63.27 31.70 9.98
N PRO A 423 63.23 31.43 11.31
CA PRO A 423 63.24 30.09 11.89
C PRO A 423 61.86 29.55 12.27
N ALA A 424 61.84 28.27 12.69
CA ALA A 424 60.67 27.49 13.09
C ALA A 424 59.60 28.26 13.89
N THR A 425 58.38 28.25 13.37
CA THR A 425 57.18 28.85 13.98
C THR A 425 56.42 27.79 14.80
N PRO A 426 55.79 28.14 15.94
CA PRO A 426 55.17 27.20 16.88
C PRO A 426 53.79 26.73 16.39
N ALA A 427 53.25 25.72 17.08
CA ALA A 427 51.93 25.14 16.84
C ALA A 427 50.83 26.21 16.64
N PRO A 428 49.86 25.99 15.73
CA PRO A 428 48.87 27.00 15.38
C PRO A 428 47.95 27.30 16.57
N PRO A 429 47.53 28.56 16.76
CA PRO A 429 46.61 28.93 17.83
C PRO A 429 45.21 28.40 17.50
N ALA A 430 44.48 28.02 18.55
CA ALA A 430 43.08 27.62 18.44
C ALA A 430 42.25 28.75 17.79
N VAL A 431 41.54 28.40 16.72
CA VAL A 431 40.58 29.29 16.05
C VAL A 431 39.48 29.63 17.05
N PRO A 432 39.25 30.91 17.41
CA PRO A 432 38.16 31.25 18.30
C PRO A 432 36.82 31.08 17.56
N ALA A 433 35.85 30.49 18.24
CA ALA A 433 34.50 30.31 17.72
C ALA A 433 33.90 31.65 17.26
N PRO A 434 33.09 31.67 16.18
CA PRO A 434 32.53 32.90 15.63
C PRO A 434 31.71 33.63 16.69
N ARG A 435 32.08 34.87 17.00
CA ARG A 435 31.34 35.73 17.91
C ARG A 435 30.01 36.09 17.27
N GLN A 436 28.92 35.56 17.79
CA GLN A 436 27.57 35.95 17.41
C GLN A 436 27.36 37.43 17.75
N GLY A 437 27.28 38.29 16.73
CA GLY A 437 27.07 39.72 16.93
C GLY A 437 25.67 40.01 17.50
N PRO A 438 25.49 41.17 18.17
CA PRO A 438 24.21 41.57 18.80
C PRO A 438 23.03 41.63 17.82
N ALA A 439 23.29 41.78 16.52
CA ALA A 439 22.27 41.80 15.46
C ALA A 439 21.55 40.44 15.27
N VAL A 440 22.25 39.32 15.45
CA VAL A 440 21.63 37.97 15.36
C VAL A 440 20.74 37.72 16.58
N TRP A 441 21.12 38.26 17.73
CA TRP A 441 20.32 38.21 18.95
C TRP A 441 19.04 39.03 18.81
N GLY A 442 19.13 40.23 18.21
CA GLY A 442 17.97 41.08 17.92
C GLY A 442 16.90 40.37 17.06
N GLY A 443 17.31 39.69 15.98
CA GLY A 443 16.36 38.92 15.15
C GLY A 443 15.63 37.82 15.92
N ARG A 444 16.36 37.08 16.78
CA ARG A 444 15.78 36.01 17.62
C ARG A 444 14.80 36.54 18.65
N VAL A 445 15.08 37.69 19.27
CA VAL A 445 14.18 38.32 20.24
C VAL A 445 12.89 38.77 19.56
N VAL A 446 12.98 39.38 18.37
CA VAL A 446 11.80 39.78 17.59
C VAL A 446 10.97 38.56 17.19
N THR A 447 11.61 37.47 16.76
CA THR A 447 10.89 36.23 16.45
C THR A 447 10.15 35.66 17.66
N ALA A 448 10.81 35.62 18.83
CA ALA A 448 10.20 35.13 20.06
C ALA A 448 8.99 35.98 20.48
N LEU A 449 9.08 37.31 20.36
CA LEU A 449 7.95 38.22 20.64
C LEU A 449 6.75 37.95 19.71
N GLY A 450 7.00 37.73 18.42
CA GLY A 450 5.94 37.37 17.46
C GLY A 450 5.24 36.05 17.82
N LEU A 451 6.03 35.02 18.19
CA LEU A 451 5.48 33.72 18.60
C LEU A 451 4.68 33.78 19.89
N VAL A 452 5.10 34.60 20.87
CA VAL A 452 4.33 34.84 22.10
C VAL A 452 2.99 35.51 21.76
N LEU A 453 2.97 36.48 20.85
CA LEU A 453 1.73 37.13 20.44
C LEU A 453 0.76 36.16 19.74
N VAL A 454 1.29 35.27 18.89
CA VAL A 454 0.51 34.18 18.26
C VAL A 454 -0.09 33.24 19.33
N PHE A 455 0.70 32.85 20.32
CA PHE A 455 0.24 31.98 21.40
C PHE A 455 -0.85 32.65 22.25
N VAL A 456 -0.67 33.92 22.62
CA VAL A 456 -1.67 34.69 23.38
C VAL A 456 -2.96 34.84 22.57
N ALA A 457 -2.87 35.09 21.27
CA ALA A 457 -4.04 35.17 20.38
C ALA A 457 -4.81 33.83 20.35
N ALA A 458 -4.10 32.71 20.22
CA ALA A 458 -4.70 31.38 20.23
C ALA A 458 -5.39 31.08 21.57
N VAL A 459 -4.74 31.35 22.70
CA VAL A 459 -5.34 31.13 24.04
C VAL A 459 -6.56 32.02 24.26
N ALA A 460 -6.52 33.28 23.81
CA ALA A 460 -7.66 34.19 23.92
C ALA A 460 -8.87 33.71 23.10
N GLU A 461 -8.64 33.09 21.94
CA GLU A 461 -9.71 32.54 21.10
C GLU A 461 -10.40 31.34 21.76
N PHE A 462 -9.64 30.45 22.43
CA PHE A 462 -10.22 29.39 23.27
C PHE A 462 -10.87 29.92 24.56
N GLY A 463 -10.51 31.13 24.99
CA GLY A 463 -11.06 31.82 26.16
C GLY A 463 -12.32 32.66 25.88
N GLY A 464 -12.87 32.64 24.67
CA GLY A 464 -14.10 33.35 24.32
C GLY A 464 -13.91 34.80 23.82
N ALA A 465 -12.69 35.19 23.43
CA ALA A 465 -12.46 36.47 22.77
C ALA A 465 -13.15 36.51 21.38
N PRO A 466 -13.56 37.71 20.89
CA PRO A 466 -14.14 37.83 19.56
C PRO A 466 -13.15 37.38 18.48
N LEU A 467 -13.61 36.53 17.57
CA LEU A 467 -12.82 35.92 16.50
C LEU A 467 -12.04 36.97 15.67
N SER A 468 -12.63 38.15 15.45
CA SER A 468 -12.01 39.24 14.70
C SER A 468 -10.77 39.83 15.40
N ALA A 469 -10.75 39.87 16.73
CA ALA A 469 -9.59 40.31 17.50
C ALA A 469 -8.50 39.22 17.50
N GLY A 470 -8.89 37.95 17.69
CA GLY A 470 -7.96 36.81 17.64
C GLY A 470 -7.21 36.71 16.32
N LEU A 471 -7.94 36.81 15.20
CA LEU A 471 -7.37 36.76 13.86
C LEU A 471 -6.41 37.92 13.60
N MET A 472 -6.73 39.14 14.05
CA MET A 472 -5.87 40.31 13.89
C MET A 472 -4.53 40.13 14.62
N PHE A 473 -4.54 39.68 15.87
CA PHE A 473 -3.32 39.45 16.65
C PHE A 473 -2.52 38.26 16.14
N PHE A 474 -3.18 37.22 15.61
CA PHE A 474 -2.51 36.09 14.97
C PHE A 474 -1.74 36.52 13.72
N VAL A 475 -2.36 37.31 12.84
CA VAL A 475 -1.72 37.83 11.62
C VAL A 475 -0.55 38.74 11.98
N LEU A 476 -0.73 39.63 12.95
CA LEU A 476 0.33 40.53 13.41
C LEU A 476 1.51 39.76 14.03
N GLY A 477 1.23 38.78 14.90
CA GLY A 477 2.25 37.96 15.54
C GLY A 477 3.04 37.12 14.54
N THR A 478 2.35 36.53 13.56
CA THR A 478 2.99 35.76 12.48
C THR A 478 3.90 36.65 11.64
N GLY A 479 3.45 37.85 11.28
CA GLY A 479 4.25 38.84 10.55
C GLY A 479 5.52 39.23 11.30
N ILE A 480 5.43 39.50 12.61
CA ILE A 480 6.57 39.83 13.47
C ILE A 480 7.54 38.64 13.57
N ALA A 481 7.02 37.42 13.72
CA ALA A 481 7.83 36.21 13.85
C ALA A 481 8.70 35.97 12.60
N ILE A 482 8.09 36.06 11.42
CA ILE A 482 8.76 35.91 10.12
C ILE A 482 9.74 37.05 9.87
N GLY A 483 9.37 38.30 10.21
CA GLY A 483 10.25 39.46 10.09
C GLY A 483 11.52 39.34 10.95
N GLY A 484 11.38 38.88 12.20
CA GLY A 484 12.52 38.62 13.08
C GLY A 484 13.45 37.53 12.55
N TRP A 485 12.87 36.47 11.96
CA TRP A 485 13.65 35.36 11.40
C TRP A 485 14.43 35.82 10.18
N TYR A 486 13.77 36.54 9.26
CA TYR A 486 14.39 37.09 8.07
C TYR A 486 15.55 38.05 8.40
N LEU A 487 15.37 38.92 9.41
CA LEU A 487 16.45 39.78 9.90
C LEU A 487 17.62 38.95 10.43
N GLY A 488 17.34 37.97 11.30
CA GLY A 488 18.39 37.10 11.87
C GLY A 488 19.22 36.37 10.81
N GLU A 489 18.59 35.89 9.74
CA GLU A 489 19.26 35.17 8.68
C GLU A 489 20.09 36.09 7.76
N ARG A 490 19.54 37.26 7.41
CA ARG A 490 20.25 38.25 6.58
C ARG A 490 21.51 38.80 7.27
N TRP A 491 21.52 38.89 8.60
CA TRP A 491 22.70 39.31 9.37
C TRP A 491 23.75 38.20 9.50
N ARG A 492 23.33 36.92 9.54
CA ARG A 492 24.25 35.78 9.51
C ARG A 492 25.08 35.77 8.23
N VAL A 493 24.44 35.91 7.07
CA VAL A 493 25.10 35.91 5.76
C VAL A 493 26.07 37.09 5.55
N ARG A 494 25.88 38.20 6.27
CA ARG A 494 26.78 39.38 6.20
C ARG A 494 27.95 39.34 7.18
N SER A 495 27.93 38.45 8.17
CA SER A 495 28.96 38.35 9.22
C SER A 495 29.84 37.10 9.10
N SER A 496 29.49 36.20 8.20
CA SER A 496 30.33 35.14 7.64
C SER A 496 31.05 35.63 6.39
#